data_AF-A0A8J3IDC0-F1
#
_entry.id   AF-A0A8J3IDC0-F1
#
_cell.length_a   1.000
_cell.length_b   1.000
_cell.length_c   1.000
_cell.angle_alpha   90.00
_cell.angle_beta   90.00
_cell.angle_gamma   90.00
#
_symmetry.space_group_name_H-M   'P 1'
#
loop_
_entity.id
_entity.type
_entity.pdbx_description
1 polymer ?
#
loop_
_entity_poly.entity_id
_entity_poly.type
_entity_poly.pdbx_seq_one_letter_code
_entity_poly.pdbx_strand_id
1 'polypeptide(L)'
;MSDENTMSSYLRYLPPVLWAGDSPLLGQILRIFEKMLTGIDDGLVLQHGNHTHLAIEEVITRLDQLFDPWRTPPQFLDWLASSVDLTFPTVWDPQQQQAVQVWDEYLRRKAIAQIVQIYHTRGLKEGLNRYLNLYTLADKRPRIAVDDSSRILFTNPQPGRFAQVATLVSQGPYPNADSTLNLDGLVSPSCIALAPDGSLLVGDNGTPSSWSTRVTSGIWRVFPTGQYMSDATTGKPQRLCPSATFFGPIAAATDNASTNWQIYVLDNVSNPNSIALYQISSTDFTTATVRAKVSDLVGTTNPATTPFTPITMAFTNGHLLILDRGTAPGVPAAPRIIDVQVSPSFQVNLPPHKLNTVVEPLSMTVLPNGNLLIGDARLQNTAQPANIVQVNRGTDNWIETDVVSTNQNPLIAPVGVSRQDDTHLYALDLGLKPFLSTSSTQFLRIMAEAAVVYSIDLQQQQVIRATELGALVHPTGMVQDALGTLYIADQGEQSTRVWRATPHEFGVVIHFSSQRPTTQHDRRQIQQNISDIVNQEKPAHTNWTMFNTTV
;
A
#
# COMPACT_ATOMS: atom_id res chain seq x y z
N MET A 1 -7.06 -63.11 43.99
CA MET A 1 -6.97 -61.76 43.39
C MET A 1 -7.95 -60.91 44.17
N SER A 2 -7.40 -60.05 45.00
CA SER A 2 -8.05 -59.42 46.16
C SER A 2 -9.03 -58.31 45.78
N ASP A 3 -10.18 -58.29 46.47
CA ASP A 3 -11.24 -57.28 46.43
C ASP A 3 -10.82 -55.86 46.88
N GLU A 4 -9.51 -55.58 47.03
CA GLU A 4 -8.98 -54.27 47.45
C GLU A 4 -9.29 -53.15 46.45
N ASN A 5 -9.69 -53.48 45.21
CA ASN A 5 -10.01 -52.50 44.17
C ASN A 5 -11.49 -52.04 44.18
N THR A 6 -12.26 -52.34 45.23
CA THR A 6 -13.69 -52.01 45.31
C THR A 6 -14.02 -50.75 46.12
N MET A 7 -13.08 -50.23 46.92
CA MET A 7 -13.28 -49.09 47.82
C MET A 7 -12.73 -47.79 47.24
N SER A 8 -13.47 -46.69 47.42
CA SER A 8 -13.03 -45.35 46.99
C SER A 8 -11.79 -44.88 47.75
N SER A 9 -10.83 -44.26 47.05
CA SER A 9 -9.67 -43.65 47.70
C SER A 9 -10.07 -42.46 48.58
N TYR A 10 -11.26 -41.88 48.38
CA TYR A 10 -11.74 -40.73 49.14
C TYR A 10 -12.07 -41.04 50.60
N LEU A 11 -12.22 -42.31 50.97
CA LEU A 11 -12.38 -42.71 52.39
C LEU A 11 -11.24 -42.17 53.27
N ARG A 12 -10.03 -42.02 52.72
CA ARG A 12 -8.86 -41.46 53.42
C ARG A 12 -9.03 -40.01 53.86
N TYR A 13 -9.96 -39.28 53.23
CA TYR A 13 -10.23 -37.87 53.51
C TYR A 13 -11.39 -37.67 54.49
N LEU A 14 -12.08 -38.74 54.89
CA LEU A 14 -13.19 -38.67 55.85
C LEU A 14 -12.71 -38.98 57.27
N PRO A 15 -13.28 -38.32 58.31
CA PRO A 15 -13.03 -38.66 59.70
C PRO A 15 -13.25 -40.16 60.00
N PRO A 16 -12.37 -40.82 60.77
CA PRO A 16 -12.45 -42.25 61.06
C PRO A 16 -13.79 -42.74 61.60
N VAL A 17 -14.49 -41.91 62.38
CA VAL A 17 -15.82 -42.21 62.93
C VAL A 17 -16.88 -42.54 61.86
N LEU A 18 -16.70 -42.07 60.62
CA LEU A 18 -17.65 -42.29 59.52
C LEU A 18 -17.44 -43.64 58.80
N TRP A 19 -16.29 -44.28 58.98
CA TRP A 19 -15.95 -45.54 58.28
C TRP A 19 -15.42 -46.65 59.20
N ALA A 20 -15.22 -46.39 60.50
CA ALA A 20 -14.78 -47.37 61.51
C ALA A 20 -15.75 -48.53 61.79
N GLY A 21 -16.93 -48.55 61.14
CA GLY A 21 -17.95 -49.60 61.32
C GLY A 21 -18.12 -50.55 60.13
N ASP A 22 -17.13 -50.66 59.23
CA ASP A 22 -17.23 -51.44 57.98
C ASP A 22 -18.51 -51.14 57.20
N SER A 23 -18.61 -49.94 56.61
CA SER A 23 -19.71 -49.61 55.69
C SER A 23 -19.25 -49.68 54.24
N PRO A 24 -19.32 -50.86 53.58
CA PRO A 24 -19.04 -51.01 52.17
C PRO A 24 -19.85 -50.06 51.29
N LEU A 25 -21.06 -49.72 51.75
CA LEU A 25 -21.97 -48.81 51.07
C LEU A 25 -21.38 -47.40 50.93
N LEU A 26 -20.74 -46.86 51.98
CA LEU A 26 -20.13 -45.53 51.90
C LEU A 26 -18.97 -45.49 50.91
N GLY A 27 -18.11 -46.51 50.94
CA GLY A 27 -17.00 -46.65 50.00
C GLY A 27 -17.47 -46.76 48.54
N GLN A 28 -18.57 -47.49 48.30
CA GLN A 28 -19.20 -47.61 46.97
C GLN A 28 -19.86 -46.31 46.52
N ILE A 29 -20.56 -45.59 47.41
CA ILE A 29 -21.14 -44.28 47.10
C ILE A 29 -20.03 -43.27 46.74
N LEU A 30 -18.94 -43.23 47.51
CA LEU A 30 -17.82 -42.34 47.25
C LEU A 30 -17.13 -42.61 45.91
N ARG A 31 -17.16 -43.84 45.39
CA ARG A 31 -16.62 -44.14 44.05
C ARG A 31 -17.36 -43.39 42.94
N ILE A 32 -18.66 -43.13 43.10
CA ILE A 32 -19.43 -42.32 42.15
C ILE A 32 -18.84 -40.90 42.10
N PHE A 33 -18.62 -40.31 43.27
CA PHE A 33 -18.02 -38.97 43.38
C PHE A 33 -16.58 -38.97 42.88
N GLU A 34 -15.78 -39.98 43.20
CA GLU A 34 -14.40 -40.11 42.75
C GLU A 34 -14.30 -40.24 41.22
N LYS A 35 -15.18 -41.05 40.60
CA LYS A 35 -15.28 -41.15 39.14
C LYS A 35 -15.63 -39.80 38.50
N MET A 36 -16.57 -39.07 39.09
CA MET A 36 -17.01 -37.76 38.59
C MET A 36 -15.97 -36.67 38.79
N LEU A 37 -15.27 -36.65 39.95
CA LEU A 37 -14.41 -35.55 40.36
C LEU A 37 -12.98 -35.74 39.85
N THR A 38 -12.31 -36.83 40.19
CA THR A 38 -10.88 -37.07 39.87
C THR A 38 -10.68 -38.09 38.75
N GLY A 39 -11.71 -38.88 38.44
CA GLY A 39 -11.63 -39.96 37.46
C GLY A 39 -10.99 -41.21 38.06
N ILE A 40 -11.63 -42.37 37.85
CA ILE A 40 -11.08 -43.68 38.21
C ILE A 40 -11.17 -44.58 36.98
N ASP A 41 -10.17 -45.44 36.76
CA ASP A 41 -10.15 -46.39 35.65
C ASP A 41 -10.84 -47.69 36.06
N ASP A 42 -12.18 -47.68 36.02
CA ASP A 42 -13.05 -48.81 36.35
C ASP A 42 -13.75 -49.41 35.13
N GLY A 43 -13.32 -49.03 33.91
CA GLY A 43 -13.92 -49.48 32.65
C GLY A 43 -15.30 -48.89 32.34
N LEU A 44 -15.87 -48.06 33.22
CA LEU A 44 -17.15 -47.40 32.99
C LEU A 44 -16.94 -45.99 32.43
N VAL A 45 -17.82 -45.56 31.53
CA VAL A 45 -17.84 -44.19 30.99
C VAL A 45 -18.96 -43.39 31.64
N LEU A 46 -18.68 -42.13 32.01
CA LEU A 46 -19.71 -41.21 32.47
C LEU A 46 -20.53 -40.77 31.26
N GLN A 47 -21.74 -41.31 31.11
CA GLN A 47 -22.63 -40.94 30.01
C GLN A 47 -23.85 -40.16 30.49
N HIS A 48 -24.22 -39.13 29.75
CA HIS A 48 -25.47 -38.41 29.89
C HIS A 48 -26.13 -38.32 28.50
N GLY A 49 -27.19 -39.09 28.28
CA GLY A 49 -27.80 -39.22 26.96
C GLY A 49 -26.79 -39.79 25.94
N ASN A 50 -26.56 -39.05 24.85
CA ASN A 50 -25.61 -39.46 23.79
C ASN A 50 -24.20 -38.87 23.98
N HIS A 51 -23.90 -38.28 25.13
CA HIS A 51 -22.63 -37.63 25.42
C HIS A 51 -21.84 -38.37 26.49
N THR A 52 -20.53 -38.48 26.29
CA THR A 52 -19.58 -38.98 27.30
C THR A 52 -18.87 -37.80 27.95
N HIS A 53 -18.76 -37.84 29.27
CA HIS A 53 -18.12 -36.81 30.09
C HIS A 53 -16.76 -37.29 30.60
N LEU A 54 -15.80 -36.36 30.65
CA LEU A 54 -14.54 -36.53 31.36
C LEU A 54 -14.76 -36.26 32.86
N ALA A 55 -13.82 -36.70 33.70
CA ALA A 55 -13.79 -36.31 35.10
C ALA A 55 -13.59 -34.79 35.24
N ILE A 56 -14.16 -34.17 36.28
CA ILE A 56 -14.11 -32.73 36.50
C ILE A 56 -12.66 -32.22 36.60
N GLU A 57 -11.76 -32.95 37.27
CA GLU A 57 -10.34 -32.60 37.34
C GLU A 57 -9.67 -32.59 35.97
N GLU A 58 -10.05 -33.51 35.08
CA GLU A 58 -9.55 -33.53 33.71
C GLU A 58 -10.12 -32.36 32.88
N VAL A 59 -11.39 -32.02 33.08
CA VAL A 59 -12.01 -30.81 32.49
C VAL A 59 -11.27 -29.56 32.99
N ILE A 60 -10.99 -29.46 34.29
CA ILE A 60 -10.23 -28.37 34.90
C ILE A 60 -8.81 -28.30 34.33
N THR A 61 -8.14 -29.45 34.18
CA THR A 61 -6.79 -29.55 33.62
C THR A 61 -6.72 -29.08 32.17
N ARG A 62 -7.83 -29.14 31.43
CA ARG A 62 -7.95 -28.68 30.03
C ARG A 62 -8.51 -27.26 29.89
N LEU A 63 -8.78 -26.55 30.99
CA LEU A 63 -9.35 -25.20 30.93
C LEU A 63 -8.46 -24.23 30.15
N ASP A 64 -7.14 -24.35 30.26
CA ASP A 64 -6.18 -23.55 29.50
C ASP A 64 -6.36 -23.69 27.98
N GLN A 65 -6.73 -24.88 27.50
CA GLN A 65 -6.98 -25.17 26.09
C GLN A 65 -8.23 -24.46 25.55
N LEU A 66 -9.19 -24.11 26.41
CA LEU A 66 -10.38 -23.34 26.02
C LEU A 66 -10.04 -21.88 25.72
N PHE A 67 -8.97 -21.35 26.32
CA PHE A 67 -8.49 -19.99 26.11
C PHE A 67 -7.48 -19.87 24.96
N ASP A 68 -6.86 -20.98 24.53
CA ASP A 68 -6.02 -21.00 23.33
C ASP A 68 -6.90 -21.04 22.06
N PRO A 69 -6.93 -19.98 21.24
CA PRO A 69 -7.77 -19.92 20.05
C PRO A 69 -7.45 -21.00 19.03
N TRP A 70 -6.27 -21.63 19.08
CA TRP A 70 -5.89 -22.71 18.16
C TRP A 70 -6.27 -24.10 18.64
N ARG A 71 -6.62 -24.26 19.92
CA ARG A 71 -6.99 -25.55 20.53
C ARG A 71 -8.45 -25.62 20.95
N THR A 72 -9.07 -24.47 21.20
CA THR A 72 -10.46 -24.41 21.68
C THR A 72 -11.43 -25.06 20.67
N PRO A 73 -12.47 -25.78 21.10
CA PRO A 73 -13.46 -26.35 20.18
C PRO A 73 -14.14 -25.28 19.31
N PRO A 74 -14.46 -25.55 18.02
CA PRO A 74 -15.03 -24.56 17.12
C PRO A 74 -16.30 -23.87 17.64
N GLN A 75 -17.15 -24.61 18.35
CA GLN A 75 -18.39 -24.10 18.96
C GLN A 75 -18.16 -23.13 20.12
N PHE A 76 -16.94 -23.06 20.65
CA PHE A 76 -16.55 -22.17 21.76
C PHE A 76 -15.93 -20.86 21.26
N LEU A 77 -15.66 -20.74 19.96
CA LEU A 77 -15.01 -19.55 19.38
C LEU A 77 -15.83 -18.28 19.58
N ASP A 78 -17.16 -18.34 19.49
CA ASP A 78 -18.01 -17.17 19.66
C ASP A 78 -17.98 -16.65 21.11
N TRP A 79 -17.96 -17.58 22.09
CA TRP A 79 -17.77 -17.21 23.48
C TRP A 79 -16.39 -16.58 23.69
N LEU A 80 -15.34 -17.23 23.19
CA LEU A 80 -13.97 -16.72 23.36
C LEU A 80 -13.79 -15.35 22.69
N ALA A 81 -14.36 -15.14 21.51
CA ALA A 81 -14.36 -13.85 20.83
C ALA A 81 -15.07 -12.77 21.66
N SER A 82 -16.25 -13.07 22.21
CA SER A 82 -16.96 -12.11 23.07
C SER A 82 -16.20 -11.76 24.36
N SER A 83 -15.41 -12.69 24.91
CA SER A 83 -14.56 -12.42 26.09
C SER A 83 -13.46 -11.38 25.83
N VAL A 84 -13.12 -11.17 24.56
CA VAL A 84 -12.13 -10.19 24.11
C VAL A 84 -12.77 -9.07 23.28
N ASP A 85 -14.08 -8.81 23.43
CA ASP A 85 -14.82 -7.76 22.70
C ASP A 85 -14.72 -7.86 21.16
N LEU A 86 -14.51 -9.06 20.62
CA LEU A 86 -14.48 -9.32 19.18
C LEU A 86 -15.84 -9.83 18.70
N THR A 87 -16.47 -9.10 17.80
CA THR A 87 -17.65 -9.58 17.06
C THR A 87 -17.25 -10.02 15.67
N PHE A 88 -17.65 -11.24 15.32
CA PHE A 88 -17.38 -11.80 14.02
C PHE A 88 -18.28 -11.22 12.91
N PRO A 89 -17.74 -10.90 11.72
CA PRO A 89 -18.54 -10.36 10.64
C PRO A 89 -19.42 -11.42 9.98
N THR A 90 -20.69 -11.08 9.80
CA THR A 90 -21.66 -11.89 9.06
C THR A 90 -22.03 -11.22 7.73
N VAL A 91 -22.38 -12.02 6.73
CA VAL A 91 -23.04 -11.61 5.47
C VAL A 91 -24.45 -12.16 5.37
N TRP A 92 -25.39 -11.41 4.79
CA TRP A 92 -26.73 -11.95 4.57
C TRP A 92 -26.70 -12.93 3.40
N ASP A 93 -27.06 -14.20 3.65
CA ASP A 93 -27.25 -15.20 2.62
C ASP A 93 -28.71 -15.20 2.17
N PRO A 94 -29.03 -14.72 0.95
CA PRO A 94 -30.40 -14.69 0.45
C PRO A 94 -30.98 -16.08 0.18
N GLN A 95 -30.14 -17.11 -0.05
CA GLN A 95 -30.62 -18.48 -0.25
C GLN A 95 -31.03 -19.13 1.07
N GLN A 96 -30.27 -18.87 2.14
CA GLN A 96 -30.55 -19.41 3.47
C GLN A 96 -31.45 -18.49 4.33
N GLN A 97 -31.70 -17.25 3.88
CA GLN A 97 -32.44 -16.22 4.61
C GLN A 97 -31.90 -15.98 6.03
N GLN A 98 -30.58 -16.02 6.20
CA GLN A 98 -29.93 -15.80 7.49
C GLN A 98 -28.58 -15.10 7.33
N ALA A 99 -28.11 -14.50 8.42
CA ALA A 99 -26.75 -13.98 8.51
C ALA A 99 -25.78 -15.18 8.62
N VAL A 100 -24.93 -15.34 7.63
CA VAL A 100 -23.90 -16.37 7.57
C VAL A 100 -22.55 -15.75 7.89
N GLN A 101 -21.76 -16.45 8.68
CA GLN A 101 -20.44 -16.02 9.09
C GLN A 101 -19.49 -15.88 7.89
N VAL A 102 -18.84 -14.71 7.73
CA VAL A 102 -17.91 -14.43 6.60
C VAL A 102 -16.58 -15.15 6.79
N TRP A 103 -16.13 -15.23 8.04
CA TRP A 103 -14.83 -15.83 8.36
C TRP A 103 -14.98 -17.32 8.58
N ASP A 104 -14.17 -18.11 7.87
CA ASP A 104 -14.00 -19.51 8.20
C ASP A 104 -13.43 -19.71 9.62
N GLU A 105 -13.35 -20.96 10.05
CA GLU A 105 -12.80 -21.29 11.37
C GLU A 105 -11.38 -20.76 11.56
N TYR A 106 -10.51 -20.93 10.58
CA TYR A 106 -9.11 -20.50 10.66
C TYR A 106 -9.00 -18.98 10.91
N LEU A 107 -9.80 -18.18 10.19
CA LEU A 107 -9.85 -16.74 10.34
C LEU A 107 -10.41 -16.30 11.68
N ARG A 108 -11.47 -16.96 12.17
CA ARG A 108 -11.99 -16.70 13.52
C ARG A 108 -10.92 -16.94 14.58
N ARG A 109 -10.22 -18.08 14.54
CA ARG A 109 -9.13 -18.41 15.47
C ARG A 109 -7.99 -17.41 15.39
N LYS A 110 -7.55 -17.06 14.18
CA LYS A 110 -6.50 -16.07 13.96
C LYS A 110 -6.88 -14.70 14.51
N ALA A 111 -8.11 -14.25 14.27
CA ALA A 111 -8.58 -12.97 14.75
C ALA A 111 -8.58 -12.91 16.28
N ILE A 112 -9.15 -13.91 16.97
CA ILE A 112 -9.10 -14.00 18.43
C ILE A 112 -7.65 -13.97 18.95
N ALA A 113 -6.75 -14.74 18.33
CA ALA A 113 -5.34 -14.81 18.75
C ALA A 113 -4.58 -13.48 18.59
N GLN A 114 -5.05 -12.58 17.70
CA GLN A 114 -4.36 -11.33 17.38
C GLN A 114 -5.03 -10.09 17.98
N ILE A 115 -6.33 -10.15 18.28
CA ILE A 115 -7.15 -8.96 18.56
C ILE A 115 -6.67 -8.17 19.77
N VAL A 116 -6.23 -8.84 20.85
CA VAL A 116 -5.72 -8.17 22.05
C VAL A 116 -4.48 -7.32 21.73
N GLN A 117 -3.56 -7.84 20.92
CA GLN A 117 -2.37 -7.10 20.47
C GLN A 117 -2.74 -5.92 19.56
N ILE A 118 -3.82 -6.05 18.79
CA ILE A 118 -4.33 -4.96 17.95
C ILE A 118 -4.92 -3.85 18.82
N TYR A 119 -5.69 -4.18 19.86
CA TYR A 119 -6.25 -3.19 20.78
C TYR A 119 -5.20 -2.40 21.54
N HIS A 120 -4.02 -2.97 21.83
CA HIS A 120 -2.90 -2.21 22.39
C HIS A 120 -2.41 -1.07 21.47
N THR A 121 -2.72 -1.15 20.17
CA THR A 121 -2.41 -0.13 19.17
C THR A 121 -3.64 0.65 18.69
N ARG A 122 -4.78 0.55 19.41
CA ARG A 122 -6.00 1.27 19.09
C ARG A 122 -5.78 2.78 19.07
N GLY A 123 -6.41 3.46 18.13
CA GLY A 123 -6.22 4.89 17.91
C GLY A 123 -4.91 5.26 17.21
N LEU A 124 -4.10 4.27 16.78
CA LEU A 124 -2.96 4.47 15.87
C LEU A 124 -3.30 3.95 14.47
N LYS A 125 -2.70 4.54 13.43
CA LYS A 125 -2.82 4.04 12.03
C LYS A 125 -2.42 2.57 11.92
N GLU A 126 -1.37 2.17 12.63
CA GLU A 126 -0.90 0.78 12.63
C GLU A 126 -1.97 -0.17 13.18
N GLY A 127 -2.61 0.17 14.30
CA GLY A 127 -3.69 -0.64 14.87
C GLY A 127 -4.89 -0.74 13.93
N LEU A 128 -5.31 0.38 13.34
CA LEU A 128 -6.37 0.39 12.35
C LEU A 128 -6.03 -0.49 11.13
N ASN A 129 -4.81 -0.38 10.60
CA ASN A 129 -4.34 -1.21 9.49
C ASN A 129 -4.30 -2.69 9.86
N ARG A 130 -3.82 -3.06 11.06
CA ARG A 130 -3.82 -4.45 11.54
C ARG A 130 -5.24 -4.99 11.67
N TYR A 131 -6.17 -4.20 12.20
CA TYR A 131 -7.57 -4.57 12.32
C TYR A 131 -8.21 -4.78 10.94
N LEU A 132 -8.04 -3.82 10.01
CA LEU A 132 -8.54 -3.94 8.65
C LEU A 132 -7.92 -5.15 7.93
N ASN A 133 -6.64 -5.46 8.19
CA ASN A 133 -5.98 -6.65 7.65
C ASN A 133 -6.56 -7.97 8.19
N LEU A 134 -7.10 -8.03 9.41
CA LEU A 134 -7.83 -9.23 9.87
C LEU A 134 -9.04 -9.53 8.98
N TYR A 135 -9.72 -8.49 8.50
CA TYR A 135 -10.88 -8.60 7.62
C TYR A 135 -10.51 -8.99 6.18
N THR A 136 -9.22 -9.10 5.85
CA THR A 136 -8.74 -9.23 4.48
C THR A 136 -8.38 -10.65 4.02
N LEU A 137 -8.71 -11.69 4.78
CA LEU A 137 -8.25 -13.05 4.46
C LEU A 137 -9.29 -13.95 3.75
N ALA A 138 -10.39 -13.38 3.24
CA ALA A 138 -11.42 -14.10 2.49
C ALA A 138 -11.23 -13.98 0.96
N ASP A 139 -11.77 -14.92 0.20
CA ASP A 139 -11.78 -14.97 -1.28
C ASP A 139 -12.35 -13.71 -1.96
N LYS A 140 -13.01 -12.85 -1.19
CA LYS A 140 -13.65 -11.59 -1.59
C LYS A 140 -12.89 -10.34 -1.12
N ARG A 141 -11.60 -10.46 -0.77
CA ARG A 141 -10.78 -9.37 -0.24
C ARG A 141 -10.77 -8.13 -1.16
N PRO A 142 -11.15 -6.94 -0.68
CA PRO A 142 -10.75 -5.69 -1.33
C PRO A 142 -9.33 -5.28 -0.90
N ARG A 143 -8.66 -4.49 -1.74
CA ARG A 143 -7.53 -3.67 -1.29
C ARG A 143 -8.09 -2.51 -0.47
N ILE A 144 -7.60 -2.36 0.74
CA ILE A 144 -7.96 -1.26 1.64
C ILE A 144 -6.69 -0.44 1.89
N ALA A 145 -6.75 0.87 1.74
CA ALA A 145 -5.67 1.79 2.06
C ALA A 145 -6.17 2.91 2.98
N VAL A 146 -5.42 3.19 4.05
CA VAL A 146 -5.67 4.30 4.96
C VAL A 146 -4.77 5.47 4.57
N ASP A 147 -5.37 6.51 4.02
CA ASP A 147 -4.69 7.73 3.63
C ASP A 147 -4.69 8.75 4.76
N ASP A 148 -3.64 8.68 5.58
CA ASP A 148 -3.38 9.56 6.72
C ASP A 148 -2.66 10.86 6.33
N SER A 149 -2.67 11.22 5.05
CA SER A 149 -1.97 12.40 4.52
C SER A 149 -0.44 12.29 4.57
N SER A 150 0.13 11.09 4.64
CA SER A 150 1.54 10.89 4.34
C SER A 150 1.81 11.20 2.87
N ARG A 151 2.80 12.07 2.57
CA ARG A 151 3.07 12.56 1.21
C ARG A 151 4.39 12.05 0.67
N ILE A 152 5.44 12.24 1.45
CA ILE A 152 6.76 11.66 1.16
C ILE A 152 7.04 10.62 2.22
N LEU A 153 7.32 9.40 1.76
CA LEU A 153 7.69 8.29 2.61
C LEU A 153 9.12 7.89 2.31
N PHE A 154 9.74 7.16 3.24
CA PHE A 154 11.04 6.58 3.02
C PHE A 154 11.14 5.19 3.65
N THR A 155 12.06 4.40 3.11
CA THR A 155 12.35 3.06 3.62
C THR A 155 13.77 2.66 3.23
N ASN A 156 14.38 1.76 3.98
CA ASN A 156 15.69 1.20 3.67
C ASN A 156 15.58 -0.33 3.70
N PRO A 157 15.18 -0.95 2.57
CA PRO A 157 15.02 -2.39 2.50
C PRO A 157 16.35 -3.13 2.70
N GLN A 158 16.28 -4.23 3.45
CA GLN A 158 17.43 -5.10 3.69
C GLN A 158 17.06 -6.52 3.26
N PRO A 159 18.01 -7.30 2.69
CA PRO A 159 17.72 -8.68 2.29
C PRO A 159 17.15 -9.52 3.43
N GLY A 160 16.08 -10.27 3.14
CA GLY A 160 15.48 -11.23 4.09
C GLY A 160 14.60 -10.63 5.19
N ARG A 161 14.35 -9.31 5.21
CA ARG A 161 13.41 -8.67 6.16
C ARG A 161 12.52 -7.67 5.45
N PHE A 162 11.25 -7.62 5.83
CA PHE A 162 10.37 -6.54 5.39
C PHE A 162 10.79 -5.25 6.07
N ALA A 163 11.13 -4.23 5.28
CA ALA A 163 11.42 -2.92 5.83
C ALA A 163 10.12 -2.16 6.12
N GLN A 164 10.14 -1.44 7.24
CA GLN A 164 9.11 -0.48 7.58
C GLN A 164 9.16 0.68 6.58
N VAL A 165 7.99 1.20 6.22
CA VAL A 165 7.86 2.43 5.44
C VAL A 165 7.44 3.53 6.40
N ALA A 166 8.33 4.51 6.57
CA ALA A 166 8.13 5.63 7.49
C ALA A 166 7.75 6.89 6.72
N THR A 167 7.01 7.79 7.36
CA THR A 167 6.64 9.08 6.77
C THR A 167 7.76 10.08 6.97
N LEU A 168 8.28 10.65 5.88
CA LEU A 168 9.22 11.77 5.90
C LEU A 168 8.48 13.10 6.00
N VAL A 169 7.42 13.27 5.19
CA VAL A 169 6.62 14.49 5.13
C VAL A 169 5.15 14.16 5.32
N SER A 170 4.62 14.50 6.50
CA SER A 170 3.20 14.47 6.85
C SER A 170 2.58 15.87 6.95
N GLN A 171 3.39 16.93 6.85
CA GLN A 171 2.94 18.32 6.89
C GLN A 171 2.52 18.76 5.48
N GLY A 172 1.37 19.45 5.40
CA GLY A 172 0.89 20.05 4.15
C GLY A 172 0.35 21.45 4.39
N PRO A 173 -0.52 21.95 3.50
CA PRO A 173 -1.06 23.30 3.63
C PRO A 173 -1.90 23.44 4.91
N TYR A 174 -1.88 24.64 5.47
CA TYR A 174 -2.74 25.04 6.58
C TYR A 174 -3.65 26.19 6.14
N PRO A 175 -4.92 25.90 5.80
CA PRO A 175 -5.89 26.93 5.45
C PRO A 175 -6.35 27.71 6.68
N ASN A 176 -6.53 29.02 6.52
CA ASN A 176 -7.21 29.90 7.46
C ASN A 176 -8.74 29.74 7.33
N ALA A 177 -9.48 30.28 8.31
CA ALA A 177 -10.95 30.27 8.29
C ALA A 177 -11.57 31.03 7.09
N ASP A 178 -10.83 31.97 6.49
CA ASP A 178 -11.24 32.76 5.34
C ASP A 178 -10.86 32.13 3.98
N SER A 179 -10.45 30.86 3.99
CA SER A 179 -9.95 30.13 2.80
C SER A 179 -8.65 30.66 2.19
N THR A 180 -7.90 31.50 2.91
CA THR A 180 -6.50 31.82 2.55
C THR A 180 -5.55 30.78 3.14
N LEU A 181 -4.33 30.66 2.61
CA LEU A 181 -3.31 29.75 3.16
C LEU A 181 -2.44 30.49 4.18
N ASN A 182 -2.37 29.99 5.41
CA ASN A 182 -1.36 30.45 6.38
C ASN A 182 0.01 29.85 6.06
N LEU A 183 0.03 28.55 5.82
CA LEU A 183 1.19 27.79 5.41
C LEU A 183 0.83 27.04 4.12
N ASP A 184 1.73 27.09 3.17
CA ASP A 184 1.67 26.30 1.96
C ASP A 184 2.39 24.95 2.19
N GLY A 185 2.21 23.98 1.30
CA GLY A 185 2.88 22.70 1.41
C GLY A 185 2.42 21.69 0.36
N LEU A 186 3.03 20.51 0.39
CA LEU A 186 2.62 19.41 -0.48
C LEU A 186 1.16 19.00 -0.20
N VAL A 187 0.47 18.54 -1.23
CA VAL A 187 -0.90 18.01 -1.14
C VAL A 187 -1.00 16.69 -1.89
N SER A 188 -0.55 16.69 -3.15
CA SER A 188 -0.73 15.59 -4.08
C SER A 188 0.57 15.41 -4.90
N PRO A 189 1.63 14.82 -4.29
CA PRO A 189 2.89 14.54 -4.95
C PRO A 189 2.70 13.69 -6.21
N SER A 190 3.09 14.21 -7.37
CA SER A 190 2.93 13.57 -8.67
C SER A 190 4.22 12.97 -9.21
N CYS A 191 5.37 13.52 -8.83
CA CYS A 191 6.68 12.99 -9.20
C CYS A 191 7.75 13.37 -8.16
N ILE A 192 8.87 12.66 -8.18
CA ILE A 192 10.00 12.89 -7.29
C ILE A 192 11.32 12.68 -8.02
N ALA A 193 12.30 13.54 -7.75
CA ALA A 193 13.67 13.44 -8.22
C ALA A 193 14.65 13.68 -7.07
N LEU A 194 15.84 13.08 -7.15
CA LEU A 194 16.93 13.34 -6.20
C LEU A 194 17.87 14.39 -6.78
N ALA A 195 18.20 15.42 -6.00
CA ALA A 195 19.20 16.41 -6.36
C ALA A 195 20.62 15.92 -6.00
N PRO A 196 21.68 16.43 -6.68
CA PRO A 196 23.07 16.09 -6.35
C PRO A 196 23.48 16.35 -4.90
N ASP A 197 22.81 17.28 -4.21
CA ASP A 197 23.04 17.57 -2.79
C ASP A 197 22.20 16.72 -1.82
N GLY A 198 21.51 15.70 -2.33
CA GLY A 198 20.68 14.78 -1.55
C GLY A 198 19.28 15.31 -1.21
N SER A 199 18.95 16.56 -1.55
CA SER A 199 17.57 17.04 -1.40
C SER A 199 16.63 16.39 -2.42
N LEU A 200 15.36 16.31 -2.06
CA LEU A 200 14.28 15.78 -2.90
C LEU A 200 13.58 16.93 -3.61
N LEU A 201 13.35 16.77 -4.90
CA LEU A 201 12.53 17.66 -5.70
C LEU A 201 11.21 16.96 -5.99
N VAL A 202 10.12 17.57 -5.57
CA VAL A 202 8.79 16.94 -5.60
C VAL A 202 7.86 17.79 -6.45
N GLY A 203 7.34 17.22 -7.53
CA GLY A 203 6.23 17.80 -8.26
C GLY A 203 4.92 17.56 -7.51
N ASP A 204 4.08 18.59 -7.43
CA ASP A 204 2.82 18.53 -6.69
C ASP A 204 1.69 19.12 -7.52
N ASN A 205 0.56 18.40 -7.58
CA ASN A 205 -0.63 18.80 -8.32
C ASN A 205 -1.50 19.81 -7.55
N GLY A 206 -1.16 20.13 -6.30
CA GLY A 206 -1.94 21.00 -5.44
C GLY A 206 -3.33 20.42 -5.14
N THR A 207 -4.30 21.31 -5.03
CA THR A 207 -5.71 20.98 -4.78
C THR A 207 -6.53 21.12 -6.06
N PRO A 208 -7.60 20.33 -6.26
CA PRO A 208 -8.55 20.54 -7.35
C PRO A 208 -9.09 21.97 -7.37
N SER A 209 -9.39 22.49 -8.57
CA SER A 209 -9.90 23.86 -8.75
C SER A 209 -11.25 24.12 -8.07
N SER A 210 -12.00 23.07 -7.75
CA SER A 210 -13.26 23.13 -7.01
C SER A 210 -13.09 23.31 -5.50
N TRP A 211 -11.88 23.17 -4.97
CA TRP A 211 -11.63 23.31 -3.53
C TRP A 211 -11.47 24.78 -3.15
N SER A 212 -12.09 25.20 -2.05
CA SER A 212 -12.22 26.63 -1.69
C SER A 212 -10.87 27.30 -1.40
N THR A 213 -9.94 26.57 -0.78
CA THR A 213 -8.61 27.09 -0.42
C THR A 213 -7.57 26.60 -1.41
N ARG A 214 -7.48 27.22 -2.58
CA ARG A 214 -6.65 26.69 -3.66
C ARG A 214 -5.16 26.66 -3.30
N VAL A 215 -4.59 25.46 -3.21
CA VAL A 215 -3.14 25.23 -3.33
C VAL A 215 -2.85 24.98 -4.80
N THR A 216 -2.12 25.88 -5.44
CA THR A 216 -1.73 25.71 -6.84
C THR A 216 -0.75 24.53 -7.02
N SER A 217 -0.59 24.02 -8.24
CA SER A 217 0.47 23.06 -8.54
C SER A 217 1.86 23.71 -8.44
N GLY A 218 2.92 22.92 -8.31
CA GLY A 218 4.28 23.46 -8.25
C GLY A 218 5.36 22.44 -7.94
N ILE A 219 6.60 22.91 -7.88
CA ILE A 219 7.75 22.10 -7.47
C ILE A 219 8.17 22.49 -6.07
N TRP A 220 8.41 21.51 -5.23
CA TRP A 220 8.91 21.67 -3.88
C TRP A 220 10.31 21.10 -3.77
N ARG A 221 11.11 21.70 -2.89
CA ARG A 221 12.38 21.11 -2.44
C ARG A 221 12.23 20.72 -0.98
N VAL A 222 12.52 19.45 -0.71
CA VAL A 222 12.41 18.83 0.61
C VAL A 222 13.76 18.23 0.98
N PHE A 223 14.29 18.56 2.13
CA PHE A 223 15.55 17.99 2.61
C PHE A 223 15.34 16.56 3.16
N PRO A 224 16.39 15.73 3.27
CA PRO A 224 16.30 14.41 3.89
C PRO A 224 15.80 14.40 5.34
N THR A 225 15.73 15.56 5.98
CA THR A 225 15.14 15.77 7.31
C THR A 225 13.62 15.95 7.28
N GLY A 226 13.01 16.00 6.09
CA GLY A 226 11.59 16.29 5.87
C GLY A 226 11.24 17.78 5.88
N GLN A 227 12.23 18.66 6.04
CA GLN A 227 12.02 20.11 6.01
C GLN A 227 11.85 20.61 4.58
N TYR A 228 10.90 21.52 4.38
CA TYR A 228 10.79 22.28 3.14
C TYR A 228 11.92 23.29 3.02
N MET A 229 12.29 23.64 1.79
CA MET A 229 12.93 24.92 1.56
C MET A 229 11.98 26.05 1.98
N SER A 230 12.48 26.94 2.83
CA SER A 230 11.73 28.08 3.34
C SER A 230 12.07 29.35 2.59
N ASP A 231 11.07 30.21 2.41
CA ASP A 231 11.29 31.59 1.98
C ASP A 231 12.18 32.32 3.01
N ALA A 232 13.24 32.96 2.53
CA ALA A 232 14.23 33.58 3.41
C ALA A 232 13.68 34.75 4.25
N THR A 233 12.57 35.36 3.81
CA THR A 233 11.97 36.52 4.49
C THR A 233 10.95 36.10 5.54
N THR A 234 10.11 35.13 5.20
CA THR A 234 8.97 34.70 6.03
C THR A 234 9.25 33.44 6.85
N GLY A 235 10.29 32.67 6.50
CA GLY A 235 10.58 31.36 7.10
C GLY A 235 9.54 30.28 6.78
N LYS A 236 8.54 30.57 5.94
CA LYS A 236 7.46 29.65 5.57
C LYS A 236 7.90 28.74 4.42
N PRO A 237 7.35 27.52 4.30
CA PRO A 237 7.58 26.66 3.14
C PRO A 237 7.33 27.41 1.83
N GLN A 238 8.25 27.30 0.88
CA GLN A 238 8.18 27.97 -0.41
C GLN A 238 8.41 26.98 -1.56
N ARG A 239 7.62 27.15 -2.60
CA ARG A 239 7.80 26.45 -3.87
C ARG A 239 8.98 27.01 -4.64
N LEU A 240 9.57 26.17 -5.48
CA LEU A 240 10.52 26.64 -6.48
C LEU A 240 9.79 27.53 -7.49
N CYS A 241 10.43 28.60 -7.91
CA CYS A 241 9.94 29.53 -8.92
C CYS A 241 8.52 30.03 -8.60
N PRO A 242 8.31 30.74 -7.47
CA PRO A 242 6.98 31.13 -7.02
C PRO A 242 6.22 32.03 -8.03
N SER A 243 6.92 32.66 -8.97
CA SER A 243 6.33 33.45 -10.06
C SER A 243 5.95 32.61 -11.29
N ALA A 244 6.38 31.34 -11.38
CA ALA A 244 6.04 30.43 -12.46
C ALA A 244 4.72 29.72 -12.15
N THR A 245 3.86 29.58 -13.17
CA THR A 245 2.61 28.85 -13.06
C THR A 245 2.79 27.44 -13.59
N PHE A 246 2.89 26.47 -12.69
CA PHE A 246 2.80 25.05 -13.01
C PHE A 246 1.34 24.61 -12.98
N PHE A 247 0.92 23.70 -13.86
CA PHE A 247 -0.47 23.20 -13.85
C PHE A 247 -0.58 21.76 -13.36
N GLY A 248 0.48 20.98 -13.46
CA GLY A 248 0.54 19.60 -12.97
C GLY A 248 1.86 18.99 -13.39
N PRO A 249 2.92 19.15 -12.57
CA PRO A 249 4.21 18.55 -12.85
C PRO A 249 4.07 17.05 -13.06
N ILE A 250 4.62 16.55 -14.16
CA ILE A 250 4.53 15.15 -14.57
C ILE A 250 5.80 14.41 -14.16
N ALA A 251 6.96 15.01 -14.41
CA ALA A 251 8.26 14.41 -14.14
C ALA A 251 9.29 15.49 -13.81
N ALA A 252 10.26 15.12 -12.98
CA ALA A 252 11.41 15.95 -12.67
C ALA A 252 12.69 15.13 -12.85
N ALA A 253 13.77 15.77 -13.27
CA ALA A 253 15.11 15.21 -13.29
C ALA A 253 16.13 16.31 -12.98
N THR A 254 17.32 15.92 -12.55
CA THR A 254 18.44 16.82 -12.27
C THR A 254 19.62 16.41 -13.14
N ASP A 255 20.45 17.38 -13.53
CA ASP A 255 21.78 17.03 -14.02
C ASP A 255 22.70 16.58 -12.87
N ASN A 256 23.83 15.97 -13.23
CA ASN A 256 24.79 15.41 -12.27
C ASN A 256 25.89 16.40 -11.86
N ALA A 257 25.74 17.71 -12.11
CA ALA A 257 26.76 18.68 -11.72
C ALA A 257 26.83 18.81 -10.19
N SER A 258 28.03 18.81 -9.62
CA SER A 258 28.20 18.96 -8.17
C SER A 258 27.86 20.36 -7.66
N THR A 259 27.91 21.36 -8.54
CA THR A 259 27.56 22.76 -8.27
C THR A 259 26.81 23.34 -9.47
N ASN A 260 25.87 24.24 -9.23
CA ASN A 260 25.07 24.91 -10.28
C ASN A 260 24.32 23.95 -11.19
N TRP A 261 23.92 22.79 -10.65
CA TRP A 261 23.09 21.81 -11.34
C TRP A 261 21.74 22.40 -11.72
N GLN A 262 21.13 21.80 -12.72
CA GLN A 262 19.86 22.23 -13.28
C GLN A 262 18.76 21.23 -12.94
N ILE A 263 17.57 21.75 -12.67
CA ILE A 263 16.34 20.96 -12.60
C ILE A 263 15.65 21.05 -13.94
N TYR A 264 15.19 19.92 -14.43
CA TYR A 264 14.32 19.83 -15.59
C TYR A 264 12.96 19.32 -15.14
N VAL A 265 11.90 20.00 -15.57
CA VAL A 265 10.52 19.69 -15.17
C VAL A 265 9.67 19.57 -16.41
N LEU A 266 9.01 18.43 -16.57
CA LEU A 266 7.89 18.29 -17.49
C LEU A 266 6.61 18.65 -16.75
N ASP A 267 5.85 19.59 -17.29
CA ASP A 267 4.63 20.09 -16.67
C ASP A 267 3.54 20.29 -17.72
N ASN A 268 2.30 20.00 -17.32
CA ASN A 268 1.13 20.38 -18.09
C ASN A 268 1.08 21.91 -18.18
N VAL A 269 0.73 22.48 -19.32
CA VAL A 269 0.42 23.92 -19.40
C VAL A 269 -1.10 24.14 -19.40
N SER A 270 -1.55 25.39 -19.43
CA SER A 270 -2.97 25.77 -19.31
C SER A 270 -3.92 25.08 -20.28
N ASN A 271 -3.39 24.55 -21.39
CA ASN A 271 -4.11 23.62 -22.26
C ASN A 271 -3.69 22.18 -21.92
N PRO A 272 -4.62 21.29 -21.55
CA PRO A 272 -4.31 19.90 -21.15
C PRO A 272 -3.61 19.07 -22.23
N ASN A 273 -3.62 19.52 -23.50
CA ASN A 273 -2.89 18.89 -24.61
C ASN A 273 -1.53 19.55 -24.88
N SER A 274 -1.04 20.37 -23.97
CA SER A 274 0.20 21.10 -24.12
C SER A 274 1.06 20.85 -22.89
N ILE A 275 2.28 20.40 -23.13
CA ILE A 275 3.30 20.14 -22.13
C ILE A 275 4.51 21.01 -22.47
N ALA A 276 5.19 21.49 -21.45
CA ALA A 276 6.45 22.21 -21.58
C ALA A 276 7.53 21.54 -20.74
N LEU A 277 8.75 21.57 -21.27
CA LEU A 277 9.97 21.26 -20.54
C LEU A 277 10.54 22.57 -19.99
N TYR A 278 10.54 22.72 -18.67
CA TYR A 278 11.15 23.83 -17.97
C TYR A 278 12.55 23.46 -17.48
N GLN A 279 13.40 24.47 -17.36
CA GLN A 279 14.71 24.41 -16.71
C GLN A 279 14.73 25.41 -15.54
N ILE A 280 15.20 24.98 -14.38
CA ILE A 280 15.37 25.81 -13.17
C ILE A 280 16.80 25.67 -12.68
N SER A 281 17.47 26.79 -12.42
CA SER A 281 18.84 26.77 -11.88
C SER A 281 18.83 26.53 -10.37
N SER A 282 19.73 25.67 -9.89
CA SER A 282 19.92 25.46 -8.44
C SER A 282 20.59 26.62 -7.70
N THR A 283 21.09 27.62 -8.43
CA THR A 283 21.74 28.79 -7.83
C THR A 283 20.77 29.70 -7.10
N ASP A 284 19.52 29.78 -7.56
CA ASP A 284 18.52 30.70 -6.99
C ASP A 284 17.12 30.08 -6.86
N PHE A 285 16.78 29.05 -7.66
CA PHE A 285 15.45 28.44 -7.72
C PHE A 285 14.29 29.41 -7.97
N THR A 286 14.55 30.60 -8.50
CA THR A 286 13.57 31.68 -8.65
C THR A 286 12.87 31.70 -10.00
N THR A 287 13.56 31.25 -11.06
CA THR A 287 13.07 31.38 -12.44
C THR A 287 13.02 30.02 -13.13
N ALA A 288 11.86 29.71 -13.70
CA ALA A 288 11.67 28.58 -14.58
C ALA A 288 11.70 29.06 -16.04
N THR A 289 12.66 28.56 -16.81
CA THR A 289 12.82 28.90 -18.24
C THR A 289 12.23 27.79 -19.10
N VAL A 290 11.30 28.11 -20.00
CA VAL A 290 10.78 27.14 -20.98
C VAL A 290 11.89 26.80 -21.98
N ARG A 291 12.27 25.52 -22.07
CA ARG A 291 13.30 25.01 -22.99
C ARG A 291 12.72 24.40 -24.25
N ALA A 292 11.59 23.71 -24.13
CA ALA A 292 10.90 23.10 -25.25
C ALA A 292 9.40 23.00 -24.96
N LYS A 293 8.60 23.07 -26.03
CA LYS A 293 7.17 22.73 -26.03
C LYS A 293 6.98 21.37 -26.70
N VAL A 294 5.77 20.81 -26.62
CA VAL A 294 5.42 19.53 -27.28
C VAL A 294 5.89 19.48 -28.74
N SER A 295 5.64 20.53 -29.53
CA SER A 295 6.04 20.59 -30.94
C SER A 295 7.53 20.34 -31.15
N ASP A 296 8.36 20.85 -30.24
CA ASP A 296 9.81 20.73 -30.30
C ASP A 296 10.24 19.32 -29.87
N LEU A 297 9.59 18.76 -28.83
CA LEU A 297 9.89 17.43 -28.29
C LEU A 297 9.53 16.29 -29.25
N VAL A 298 8.42 16.41 -29.98
CA VAL A 298 7.96 15.36 -30.93
C VAL A 298 8.27 15.67 -32.39
N GLY A 299 8.87 16.83 -32.70
CA GLY A 299 9.27 17.19 -34.05
C GLY A 299 8.12 17.41 -35.04
N THR A 300 6.95 17.82 -34.54
CA THR A 300 5.77 18.12 -35.38
C THR A 300 5.24 19.53 -35.12
N THR A 301 4.86 20.21 -36.20
CA THR A 301 4.17 21.51 -36.12
C THR A 301 2.71 21.36 -35.70
N ASN A 302 2.16 20.13 -35.74
CA ASN A 302 0.80 19.82 -35.29
C ASN A 302 0.82 18.76 -34.19
N PRO A 303 0.85 19.16 -32.90
CA PRO A 303 0.83 18.23 -31.77
C PRO A 303 -0.41 17.32 -31.75
N ALA A 304 -1.52 17.73 -32.35
CA ALA A 304 -2.76 16.95 -32.35
C ALA A 304 -2.65 15.65 -33.16
N THR A 305 -1.70 15.55 -34.11
CA THR A 305 -1.51 14.34 -34.92
C THR A 305 -0.50 13.37 -34.31
N THR A 306 0.29 13.82 -33.34
CA THR A 306 1.30 13.01 -32.67
C THR A 306 1.06 13.05 -31.18
N PRO A 307 0.20 12.15 -30.65
CA PRO A 307 -0.08 12.08 -29.23
C PRO A 307 1.22 12.06 -28.41
N PHE A 308 1.25 12.85 -27.34
CA PHE A 308 2.37 12.96 -26.40
C PHE A 308 1.81 12.89 -24.99
N THR A 309 2.18 11.85 -24.25
CA THR A 309 1.76 11.58 -22.87
C THR A 309 3.00 11.12 -22.10
N PRO A 310 3.86 12.05 -21.65
CA PRO A 310 5.06 11.72 -20.92
C PRO A 310 4.70 11.09 -19.58
N ILE A 311 5.56 10.19 -19.13
CA ILE A 311 5.37 9.43 -17.90
C ILE A 311 6.45 9.80 -16.89
N THR A 312 7.72 9.77 -17.32
CA THR A 312 8.85 10.09 -16.45
C THR A 312 10.04 10.59 -17.28
N MET A 313 11.06 11.08 -16.59
CA MET A 313 12.28 11.61 -17.19
C MET A 313 13.49 11.17 -16.38
N ALA A 314 14.60 10.87 -17.06
CA ALA A 314 15.87 10.55 -16.41
C ALA A 314 17.01 11.28 -17.12
N PHE A 315 18.02 11.68 -16.35
CA PHE A 315 19.20 12.34 -16.88
C PHE A 315 20.39 11.37 -16.97
N THR A 316 21.15 11.45 -18.07
CA THR A 316 22.39 10.70 -18.23
C THR A 316 23.32 11.39 -19.23
N ASN A 317 24.59 11.60 -18.86
CA ASN A 317 25.64 12.09 -19.75
C ASN A 317 25.30 13.34 -20.59
N GLY A 318 24.56 14.30 -20.04
CA GLY A 318 24.15 15.52 -20.75
C GLY A 318 22.87 15.37 -21.59
N HIS A 319 22.21 14.22 -21.49
CA HIS A 319 20.94 13.92 -22.14
C HIS A 319 19.82 13.75 -21.09
N LEU A 320 18.65 14.29 -21.40
CA LEU A 320 17.39 13.99 -20.73
C LEU A 320 16.64 12.99 -21.61
N LEU A 321 16.35 11.83 -21.05
CA LEU A 321 15.54 10.81 -21.67
C LEU A 321 14.13 10.93 -21.12
N ILE A 322 13.16 11.16 -22.00
CA ILE A 322 11.75 11.29 -21.64
C ILE A 322 11.03 10.03 -22.10
N LEU A 323 10.43 9.30 -21.16
CA LEU A 323 9.56 8.18 -21.48
C LEU A 323 8.17 8.71 -21.84
N ASP A 324 7.81 8.55 -23.11
CA ASP A 324 6.51 8.93 -23.64
C ASP A 324 5.67 7.70 -23.92
N ARG A 325 4.46 7.66 -23.35
CA ARG A 325 3.45 6.63 -23.65
C ARG A 325 2.88 6.80 -25.06
N GLY A 326 2.88 8.00 -25.60
CA GLY A 326 2.23 8.36 -26.85
C GLY A 326 0.78 8.79 -26.60
N THR A 327 -0.14 7.85 -26.40
CA THR A 327 -1.58 8.15 -26.26
C THR A 327 -2.04 8.28 -24.81
N ALA A 328 -3.29 8.69 -24.61
CA ALA A 328 -3.91 8.71 -23.29
C ALA A 328 -4.11 7.29 -22.70
N PRO A 329 -3.98 7.12 -21.38
CA PRO A 329 -4.15 5.85 -20.67
C PRO A 329 -5.41 5.07 -21.04
N GLY A 330 -5.29 3.74 -21.12
CA GLY A 330 -6.38 2.82 -21.48
C GLY A 330 -6.58 2.58 -22.98
N VAL A 331 -5.91 3.35 -23.85
CA VAL A 331 -5.86 3.13 -25.31
C VAL A 331 -4.53 2.45 -25.66
N PRO A 332 -4.46 1.56 -26.67
CA PRO A 332 -3.19 1.06 -27.17
C PRO A 332 -2.19 2.20 -27.41
N ALA A 333 -1.02 2.07 -26.79
CA ALA A 333 0.06 3.04 -26.82
C ALA A 333 1.08 2.68 -27.90
N ALA A 334 1.89 3.65 -28.30
CA ALA A 334 3.11 3.42 -29.07
C ALA A 334 4.28 4.04 -28.30
N PRO A 335 4.71 3.39 -27.19
CA PRO A 335 5.71 3.95 -26.30
C PRO A 335 7.01 4.27 -27.02
N ARG A 336 7.67 5.33 -26.58
CA ARG A 336 8.94 5.78 -27.17
C ARG A 336 9.77 6.55 -26.15
N ILE A 337 11.07 6.63 -26.41
CA ILE A 337 11.99 7.51 -25.69
C ILE A 337 12.32 8.72 -26.55
N ILE A 338 12.09 9.91 -26.03
CA ILE A 338 12.58 11.16 -26.61
C ILE A 338 13.92 11.46 -25.95
N ASP A 339 14.96 11.62 -26.76
CA ASP A 339 16.30 11.97 -26.29
C ASP A 339 16.55 13.47 -26.52
N VAL A 340 16.71 14.20 -25.41
CA VAL A 340 16.96 15.64 -25.40
C VAL A 340 18.37 15.90 -24.89
N GLN A 341 19.28 16.25 -25.79
CA GLN A 341 20.57 16.76 -25.41
C GLN A 341 20.40 18.15 -24.78
N VAL A 342 20.89 18.34 -23.56
CA VAL A 342 20.85 19.63 -22.85
C VAL A 342 22.23 20.27 -22.68
N SER A 343 23.30 19.51 -22.93
CA SER A 343 24.69 19.96 -22.91
C SER A 343 25.50 19.26 -24.01
N PRO A 344 26.45 19.95 -24.69
CA PRO A 344 26.77 21.38 -24.56
C PRO A 344 25.72 22.33 -25.17
N SER A 345 24.81 21.82 -26.00
CA SER A 345 23.74 22.58 -26.61
C SER A 345 22.39 21.90 -26.40
N PHE A 346 21.32 22.69 -26.39
CA PHE A 346 19.97 22.15 -26.33
C PHE A 346 19.53 21.68 -27.71
N GLN A 347 19.29 20.39 -27.86
CA GLN A 347 18.86 19.75 -29.09
C GLN A 347 17.96 18.57 -28.76
N VAL A 348 16.83 18.45 -29.47
CA VAL A 348 16.00 17.25 -29.43
C VAL A 348 16.47 16.32 -30.55
N ASN A 349 16.88 15.10 -30.22
CA ASN A 349 17.29 14.10 -31.18
C ASN A 349 16.05 13.44 -31.78
N LEU A 350 15.85 13.63 -33.09
CA LEU A 350 14.69 13.13 -33.82
C LEU A 350 15.10 12.09 -34.89
N PRO A 351 14.24 11.10 -35.17
CA PRO A 351 12.96 10.84 -34.52
C PRO A 351 13.12 10.17 -33.13
N PRO A 352 12.11 10.23 -32.24
CA PRO A 352 12.13 9.50 -30.98
C PRO A 352 12.31 7.98 -31.18
N HIS A 353 12.97 7.32 -30.23
CA HIS A 353 13.23 5.88 -30.27
C HIS A 353 11.98 5.09 -29.88
N LYS A 354 11.36 4.41 -30.84
CA LYS A 354 10.18 3.57 -30.61
C LYS A 354 10.54 2.34 -29.77
N LEU A 355 9.68 2.02 -28.80
CA LEU A 355 9.70 0.77 -28.04
C LEU A 355 8.67 -0.19 -28.66
N ASN A 356 9.05 -1.45 -28.85
CA ASN A 356 8.28 -2.47 -29.54
C ASN A 356 7.70 -3.54 -28.60
N THR A 357 8.33 -3.77 -27.46
CA THR A 357 7.91 -4.76 -26.45
C THR A 357 7.17 -4.10 -25.30
N VAL A 358 7.55 -2.88 -24.91
CA VAL A 358 6.87 -2.12 -23.87
C VAL A 358 5.45 -1.75 -24.33
N VAL A 359 4.45 -2.09 -23.51
CA VAL A 359 3.02 -1.84 -23.83
C VAL A 359 2.49 -0.64 -23.06
N GLU A 360 2.66 -0.61 -21.74
CA GLU A 360 2.13 0.41 -20.83
C GLU A 360 3.24 0.89 -19.88
N PRO A 361 4.09 1.83 -20.32
CA PRO A 361 5.20 2.32 -19.52
C PRO A 361 4.68 3.13 -18.32
N LEU A 362 5.16 2.83 -17.11
CA LEU A 362 4.83 3.55 -15.88
C LEU A 362 6.03 4.18 -15.18
N SER A 363 7.24 3.69 -15.43
CA SER A 363 8.46 4.22 -14.81
C SER A 363 9.68 3.90 -15.65
N MET A 364 10.78 4.61 -15.39
CA MET A 364 12.07 4.41 -16.04
C MET A 364 13.20 4.84 -15.11
N THR A 365 14.30 4.11 -15.15
CA THR A 365 15.58 4.52 -14.58
C THR A 365 16.72 4.21 -15.55
N VAL A 366 17.83 4.93 -15.42
CA VAL A 366 19.03 4.76 -16.25
C VAL A 366 20.10 4.03 -15.45
N LEU A 367 20.63 2.95 -16.02
CA LEU A 367 21.75 2.20 -15.48
C LEU A 367 23.08 2.93 -15.78
N PRO A 368 24.15 2.69 -15.01
CA PRO A 368 25.44 3.35 -15.24
C PRO A 368 26.08 3.09 -16.62
N ASN A 369 25.73 1.97 -17.26
CA ASN A 369 26.15 1.67 -18.63
C ASN A 369 25.31 2.39 -19.69
N GLY A 370 24.38 3.26 -19.29
CA GLY A 370 23.48 4.00 -20.15
C GLY A 370 22.17 3.29 -20.49
N ASN A 371 22.06 1.97 -20.25
CA ASN A 371 20.84 1.20 -20.53
C ASN A 371 19.67 1.66 -19.66
N LEU A 372 18.45 1.31 -20.07
CA LEU A 372 17.24 1.68 -19.36
C LEU A 372 16.61 0.46 -18.70
N LEU A 373 15.97 0.68 -17.56
CA LEU A 373 14.98 -0.24 -17.00
C LEU A 373 13.63 0.49 -17.03
N ILE A 374 12.61 -0.14 -17.61
CA ILE A 374 11.27 0.44 -17.77
C ILE A 374 10.28 -0.45 -17.05
N GLY A 375 9.50 0.12 -16.13
CA GLY A 375 8.33 -0.55 -15.56
C GLY A 375 7.20 -0.58 -16.58
N ASP A 376 6.77 -1.76 -17.00
CA ASP A 376 5.71 -1.97 -17.99
C ASP A 376 4.52 -2.69 -17.33
N ALA A 377 3.39 -1.99 -17.21
CA ALA A 377 2.19 -2.55 -16.62
C ALA A 377 1.44 -3.53 -17.54
N ARG A 378 1.92 -3.74 -18.77
CA ARG A 378 1.30 -4.60 -19.79
C ARG A 378 -0.14 -4.16 -20.10
N LEU A 379 -0.92 -5.05 -20.71
CA LEU A 379 -2.32 -4.78 -21.04
C LEU A 379 -3.16 -4.52 -19.78
N GLN A 380 -3.75 -3.34 -19.71
CA GLN A 380 -4.50 -2.85 -18.54
C GLN A 380 -5.91 -3.48 -18.38
N ASN A 381 -6.38 -4.19 -19.40
CA ASN A 381 -7.68 -4.86 -19.43
C ASN A 381 -7.58 -6.37 -19.18
N THR A 382 -6.44 -6.86 -18.68
CA THR A 382 -6.23 -8.29 -18.39
C THR A 382 -5.63 -8.47 -16.99
N ALA A 383 -5.69 -9.71 -16.48
CA ALA A 383 -5.03 -10.11 -15.24
C ALA A 383 -3.54 -10.49 -15.44
N GLN A 384 -2.96 -10.22 -16.62
CA GLN A 384 -1.56 -10.50 -16.89
C GLN A 384 -0.68 -9.69 -15.93
N PRO A 385 0.35 -10.29 -15.27
CA PRO A 385 1.31 -9.54 -14.48
C PRO A 385 2.01 -8.45 -15.30
N ALA A 386 2.42 -7.37 -14.63
CA ALA A 386 3.35 -6.39 -15.19
C ALA A 386 4.75 -6.99 -15.39
N ASN A 387 5.68 -6.25 -15.98
CA ASN A 387 7.09 -6.65 -16.04
C ASN A 387 8.02 -5.43 -15.90
N ILE A 388 9.31 -5.69 -15.70
CA ILE A 388 10.38 -4.74 -15.94
C ILE A 388 11.04 -5.11 -17.27
N VAL A 389 11.21 -4.14 -18.16
CA VAL A 389 11.87 -4.33 -19.47
C VAL A 389 13.20 -3.60 -19.44
N GLN A 390 14.29 -4.32 -19.68
CA GLN A 390 15.59 -3.72 -19.91
C GLN A 390 15.71 -3.32 -21.38
N VAL A 391 16.17 -2.09 -21.61
CA VAL A 391 16.43 -1.55 -22.94
C VAL A 391 17.93 -1.32 -23.09
N ASN A 392 18.57 -2.14 -23.91
CA ASN A 392 19.97 -1.98 -24.28
C ASN A 392 20.09 -0.95 -25.41
N ARG A 393 20.75 0.19 -25.14
CA ARG A 393 20.89 1.30 -26.08
C ARG A 393 22.12 1.09 -26.95
N GLY A 394 21.99 0.25 -27.98
CA GLY A 394 22.94 0.21 -29.08
C GLY A 394 22.90 1.51 -29.90
N THR A 395 23.93 1.73 -30.73
CA THR A 395 24.01 2.92 -31.62
C THR A 395 22.84 2.98 -32.59
N ASP A 396 22.45 1.83 -33.16
CA ASP A 396 21.46 1.78 -34.25
C ASP A 396 20.22 0.96 -33.89
N ASN A 397 20.31 0.05 -32.92
CA ASN A 397 19.22 -0.84 -32.54
C ASN A 397 19.10 -0.95 -31.03
N TRP A 398 17.92 -0.61 -30.52
CA TRP A 398 17.58 -0.80 -29.12
C TRP A 398 16.98 -2.18 -28.94
N ILE A 399 17.55 -2.96 -28.03
CA ILE A 399 17.10 -4.32 -27.74
C ILE A 399 16.32 -4.29 -26.43
N GLU A 400 15.07 -4.72 -26.48
CA GLU A 400 14.18 -4.83 -25.33
C GLU A 400 14.18 -6.27 -24.81
N THR A 401 14.33 -6.46 -23.50
CA THR A 401 14.34 -7.79 -22.88
C THR A 401 13.60 -7.75 -21.56
N ASP A 402 12.66 -8.67 -21.39
CA ASP A 402 11.97 -8.88 -20.11
C ASP A 402 12.95 -9.34 -19.05
N VAL A 403 12.93 -8.66 -17.91
CA VAL A 403 13.85 -8.92 -16.78
C VAL A 403 13.31 -10.02 -15.88
N VAL A 404 11.99 -10.09 -15.69
CA VAL A 404 11.34 -11.02 -14.77
C VAL A 404 10.59 -12.11 -15.54
N SER A 405 10.74 -13.36 -15.11
CA SER A 405 9.99 -14.49 -15.66
C SER A 405 8.50 -14.44 -15.25
N THR A 406 7.60 -14.90 -16.11
CA THR A 406 6.14 -14.75 -15.89
C THR A 406 5.56 -15.62 -14.77
N ASN A 407 6.19 -16.76 -14.45
CA ASN A 407 5.59 -17.77 -13.57
C ASN A 407 5.58 -17.39 -12.07
N GLN A 408 6.34 -16.37 -11.67
CA GLN A 408 6.45 -15.93 -10.27
C GLN A 408 6.49 -14.40 -10.13
N ASN A 409 5.89 -13.69 -11.08
CA ASN A 409 5.94 -12.24 -11.10
C ASN A 409 4.70 -11.64 -10.40
N PRO A 410 4.83 -11.04 -9.20
CA PRO A 410 3.73 -10.43 -8.48
C PRO A 410 3.47 -8.98 -8.91
N LEU A 411 4.24 -8.42 -9.85
CA LEU A 411 4.09 -7.03 -10.27
C LEU A 411 2.76 -6.82 -10.98
N ILE A 412 2.13 -5.68 -10.70
CA ILE A 412 0.83 -5.28 -11.26
C ILE A 412 0.95 -3.96 -12.01
N ALA A 413 1.63 -2.97 -11.40
CA ALA A 413 1.81 -1.63 -11.93
C ALA A 413 3.09 -0.99 -11.34
N PRO A 414 4.27 -1.26 -11.93
CA PRO A 414 5.56 -0.76 -11.45
C PRO A 414 5.75 0.74 -11.77
N VAL A 415 5.25 1.60 -10.88
CA VAL A 415 5.27 3.07 -10.96
C VAL A 415 6.60 3.70 -10.54
N GLY A 416 7.54 2.91 -10.01
CA GLY A 416 8.90 3.36 -9.77
C GLY A 416 9.89 2.21 -9.89
N VAL A 417 11.07 2.49 -10.43
CA VAL A 417 12.18 1.53 -10.51
C VAL A 417 13.46 2.21 -10.07
N SER A 418 14.22 1.57 -9.18
CA SER A 418 15.54 2.04 -8.76
C SER A 418 16.53 0.89 -8.73
N ARG A 419 17.79 1.19 -9.05
CA ARG A 419 18.86 0.21 -9.04
C ARG A 419 19.52 0.20 -7.66
N GLN A 420 19.54 -0.96 -7.00
CA GLN A 420 20.31 -1.15 -5.78
C GLN A 420 21.78 -1.41 -6.10
N ASP A 421 22.05 -2.38 -6.98
CA ASP A 421 23.39 -2.78 -7.41
C ASP A 421 23.37 -3.40 -8.82
N ASP A 422 24.44 -4.10 -9.20
CA ASP A 422 24.56 -4.73 -10.52
C ASP A 422 23.59 -5.92 -10.73
N THR A 423 23.10 -6.50 -9.64
CA THR A 423 22.29 -7.72 -9.60
C THR A 423 20.91 -7.52 -8.99
N HIS A 424 20.68 -6.40 -8.30
CA HIS A 424 19.41 -6.12 -7.62
C HIS A 424 18.82 -4.77 -8.03
N LEU A 425 17.49 -4.76 -8.15
CA LEU A 425 16.72 -3.54 -8.28
C LEU A 425 15.53 -3.54 -7.31
N TYR A 426 15.01 -2.35 -7.06
CA TYR A 426 13.74 -2.14 -6.37
C TYR A 426 12.68 -1.69 -7.37
N ALA A 427 11.47 -2.27 -7.25
CA ALA A 427 10.29 -1.85 -7.98
C ALA A 427 9.20 -1.42 -7.00
N LEU A 428 8.77 -0.16 -7.11
CA LEU A 428 7.60 0.37 -6.43
C LEU A 428 6.37 0.00 -7.25
N ASP A 429 5.52 -0.85 -6.70
CA ASP A 429 4.30 -1.32 -7.36
C ASP A 429 3.06 -0.69 -6.72
N LEU A 430 2.18 -0.12 -7.55
CA LEU A 430 0.91 0.48 -7.12
C LEU A 430 -0.12 -0.58 -6.70
N GLY A 431 -0.03 -1.79 -7.23
CA GLY A 431 -0.94 -2.90 -6.96
C GLY A 431 -2.31 -2.78 -7.64
N LEU A 432 -2.53 -1.79 -8.51
CA LEU A 432 -3.81 -1.56 -9.19
C LEU A 432 -3.72 -1.81 -10.70
N LYS A 433 -4.68 -2.54 -11.25
CA LYS A 433 -4.86 -2.72 -12.70
C LYS A 433 -6.34 -2.67 -13.09
N PRO A 434 -6.80 -1.81 -14.02
CA PRO A 434 -6.00 -0.76 -14.66
C PRO A 434 -5.49 0.22 -13.60
N PHE A 435 -4.29 0.79 -13.79
CA PHE A 435 -3.73 1.75 -12.81
C PHE A 435 -4.54 3.06 -12.80
N LEU A 436 -4.87 3.58 -13.98
CA LEU A 436 -5.83 4.66 -14.15
C LEU A 436 -7.22 4.09 -14.42
N SER A 437 -8.23 4.62 -13.74
CA SER A 437 -9.61 4.24 -13.95
C SER A 437 -10.41 5.31 -14.66
N THR A 438 -11.42 4.87 -15.41
CA THR A 438 -12.53 5.73 -15.80
C THR A 438 -13.46 5.95 -14.61
N SER A 439 -14.18 7.07 -14.60
CA SER A 439 -15.04 7.49 -13.47
C SER A 439 -16.12 6.47 -13.10
N SER A 440 -16.56 5.60 -14.01
CA SER A 440 -17.62 4.60 -13.77
C SER A 440 -17.14 3.31 -13.09
N THR A 441 -15.83 3.03 -13.05
CA THR A 441 -15.28 1.75 -12.54
C THR A 441 -14.11 1.94 -11.57
N GLN A 442 -13.90 3.15 -11.04
CA GLN A 442 -12.70 3.49 -10.27
C GLN A 442 -12.40 2.61 -9.05
N PHE A 443 -13.42 1.96 -8.47
CA PHE A 443 -13.24 1.03 -7.34
C PHE A 443 -13.46 -0.44 -7.70
N LEU A 444 -13.72 -0.77 -8.97
CA LEU A 444 -13.73 -2.15 -9.46
C LEU A 444 -12.60 -2.31 -10.46
N ARG A 445 -11.50 -2.87 -9.97
CA ARG A 445 -10.28 -3.10 -10.74
C ARG A 445 -10.27 -4.53 -11.26
N ILE A 446 -9.41 -4.80 -12.24
CA ILE A 446 -9.06 -6.17 -12.61
C ILE A 446 -8.21 -6.78 -11.52
N MET A 447 -7.16 -6.08 -11.11
CA MET A 447 -6.30 -6.46 -9.99
C MET A 447 -6.28 -5.33 -8.96
N ALA A 448 -6.35 -5.69 -7.68
CA ALA A 448 -6.27 -4.73 -6.58
C ALA A 448 -5.53 -5.36 -5.40
N GLU A 449 -4.22 -5.18 -5.36
CA GLU A 449 -3.33 -5.58 -4.26
C GLU A 449 -2.76 -4.37 -3.55
N ALA A 450 -2.24 -4.56 -2.33
CA ALA A 450 -1.60 -3.49 -1.59
C ALA A 450 -0.40 -2.92 -2.37
N ALA A 451 -0.24 -1.60 -2.35
CA ALA A 451 0.97 -0.97 -2.90
C ALA A 451 2.18 -1.33 -2.04
N VAL A 452 3.31 -1.62 -2.68
CA VAL A 452 4.47 -2.20 -2.00
C VAL A 452 5.75 -2.00 -2.81
N VAL A 453 6.90 -2.05 -2.14
CA VAL A 453 8.19 -2.17 -2.82
C VAL A 453 8.59 -3.65 -2.89
N TYR A 454 9.02 -4.07 -4.07
CA TYR A 454 9.64 -5.37 -4.33
C TYR A 454 11.14 -5.21 -4.54
N SER A 455 11.92 -6.20 -4.09
CA SER A 455 13.30 -6.43 -4.47
C SER A 455 13.31 -7.46 -5.60
N ILE A 456 14.09 -7.21 -6.63
CA ILE A 456 14.20 -8.08 -7.81
C ILE A 456 15.66 -8.47 -7.98
N ASP A 457 15.93 -9.77 -7.92
CA ASP A 457 17.22 -10.35 -8.28
C ASP A 457 17.23 -10.60 -9.79
N LEU A 458 18.14 -9.92 -10.49
CA LEU A 458 18.28 -9.97 -11.95
C LEU A 458 18.88 -11.28 -12.46
N GLN A 459 19.70 -11.97 -11.65
CA GLN A 459 20.31 -13.23 -12.01
C GLN A 459 19.33 -14.39 -11.86
N GLN A 460 18.58 -14.38 -10.75
CA GLN A 460 17.58 -15.42 -10.44
C GLN A 460 16.21 -15.11 -11.04
N GLN A 461 16.02 -13.88 -11.54
CA GLN A 461 14.72 -13.36 -12.01
C GLN A 461 13.61 -13.50 -10.95
N GLN A 462 13.98 -13.38 -9.67
CA GLN A 462 13.10 -13.57 -8.54
C GLN A 462 12.61 -12.23 -8.01
N VAL A 463 11.30 -12.13 -7.74
CA VAL A 463 10.68 -10.95 -7.15
C VAL A 463 10.24 -11.28 -5.72
N ILE A 464 10.79 -10.56 -4.75
CA ILE A 464 10.48 -10.74 -3.32
C ILE A 464 9.98 -9.42 -2.75
N ARG A 465 8.93 -9.47 -1.92
CA ARG A 465 8.44 -8.29 -1.22
C ARG A 465 9.53 -7.71 -0.30
N ALA A 466 9.83 -6.43 -0.46
CA ALA A 466 10.87 -5.72 0.28
C ALA A 466 10.33 -4.91 1.47
N THR A 467 9.06 -4.47 1.42
CA THR A 467 8.46 -3.64 2.48
C THR A 467 7.23 -4.29 3.13
N GLU A 468 6.84 -3.76 4.29
CA GLU A 468 5.54 -4.02 4.90
C GLU A 468 4.38 -3.50 4.02
N LEU A 469 3.16 -3.98 4.29
CA LEU A 469 1.94 -3.57 3.58
C LEU A 469 1.19 -2.47 4.34
N GLY A 470 0.36 -1.70 3.63
CA GLY A 470 -0.61 -0.77 4.23
C GLY A 470 -0.06 0.62 4.56
N ALA A 471 1.20 0.90 4.25
CA ALA A 471 1.78 2.23 4.38
C ALA A 471 1.47 3.14 3.18
N LEU A 472 1.42 2.55 1.97
CA LEU A 472 1.26 3.25 0.69
C LEU A 472 -0.19 3.23 0.22
N VAL A 473 -0.64 4.35 -0.36
CA VAL A 473 -2.00 4.57 -0.87
C VAL A 473 -1.99 4.59 -2.39
N HIS A 474 -1.35 5.59 -2.98
CA HIS A 474 -1.23 5.76 -4.43
C HIS A 474 0.16 6.33 -4.77
N PRO A 475 1.22 5.52 -4.60
CA PRO A 475 2.56 5.96 -4.91
C PRO A 475 2.70 6.29 -6.41
N THR A 476 3.43 7.36 -6.72
CA THR A 476 3.60 7.89 -8.09
C THR A 476 5.04 7.91 -8.56
N GLY A 477 6.00 7.85 -7.64
CA GLY A 477 7.41 7.79 -7.98
C GLY A 477 8.29 7.38 -6.81
N MET A 478 9.47 6.86 -7.15
CA MET A 478 10.49 6.45 -6.19
C MET A 478 11.87 6.82 -6.69
N VAL A 479 12.72 7.33 -5.79
CA VAL A 479 14.15 7.56 -6.02
C VAL A 479 14.97 6.96 -4.89
N GLN A 480 16.25 6.70 -5.14
CA GLN A 480 17.16 6.15 -4.15
C GLN A 480 18.37 7.05 -3.97
N ASP A 481 18.77 7.28 -2.72
CA ASP A 481 20.00 8.01 -2.42
C ASP A 481 21.25 7.10 -2.46
N ALA A 482 22.42 7.72 -2.29
CA ALA A 482 23.70 7.01 -2.26
C ALA A 482 23.86 6.07 -1.05
N LEU A 483 23.03 6.20 -0.01
CA LEU A 483 23.01 5.33 1.17
C LEU A 483 22.06 4.14 1.01
N GLY A 484 21.35 4.06 -0.11
CA GLY A 484 20.37 3.02 -0.40
C GLY A 484 18.97 3.32 0.12
N THR A 485 18.72 4.48 0.72
CA THR A 485 17.40 4.89 1.19
C THR A 485 16.50 5.17 0.00
N LEU A 486 15.33 4.54 -0.01
CA LEU A 486 14.28 4.79 -0.99
C LEU A 486 13.38 5.91 -0.47
N TYR A 487 13.15 6.93 -1.30
CA TYR A 487 12.17 7.99 -1.07
C TYR A 487 11.02 7.83 -2.06
N ILE A 488 9.79 7.89 -1.55
CA ILE A 488 8.57 7.60 -2.30
C ILE A 488 7.65 8.82 -2.26
N ALA A 489 7.23 9.30 -3.41
CA ALA A 489 6.11 10.21 -3.54
C ALA A 489 4.82 9.40 -3.55
N ASP A 490 3.93 9.69 -2.59
CA ASP A 490 2.60 9.12 -2.52
C ASP A 490 1.56 10.20 -2.72
N GLN A 491 0.83 10.11 -3.83
CA GLN A 491 -0.16 11.10 -4.21
C GLN A 491 -1.40 11.05 -3.31
N GLY A 492 -1.68 9.88 -2.72
CA GLY A 492 -2.96 9.58 -2.10
C GLY A 492 -4.05 9.32 -3.11
N GLU A 493 -5.25 9.06 -2.62
CA GLU A 493 -6.38 8.83 -3.51
C GLU A 493 -6.81 10.14 -4.17
N GLN A 494 -7.05 10.08 -5.49
CA GLN A 494 -7.57 11.22 -6.22
C GLN A 494 -9.06 11.38 -5.93
N SER A 495 -9.38 12.28 -5.01
CA SER A 495 -10.75 12.56 -4.57
C SER A 495 -11.15 14.01 -4.78
N THR A 496 -12.46 14.25 -4.88
CA THR A 496 -13.02 15.61 -4.86
C THR A 496 -12.86 16.28 -3.49
N ARG A 497 -12.80 15.50 -2.41
CA ARG A 497 -12.47 15.95 -1.06
C ARG A 497 -10.96 15.87 -0.85
N VAL A 498 -10.33 16.98 -0.45
CA VAL A 498 -8.88 17.04 -0.22
C VAL A 498 -8.57 16.93 1.28
N TRP A 499 -8.78 15.76 1.90
CA TRP A 499 -8.44 15.59 3.34
C TRP A 499 -6.96 15.82 3.60
N ARG A 500 -6.09 15.58 2.61
CA ARG A 500 -4.66 15.90 2.70
C ARG A 500 -4.35 17.39 2.86
N ALA A 501 -5.35 18.26 2.70
CA ALA A 501 -5.23 19.68 2.96
C ALA A 501 -6.12 20.14 4.13
N THR A 502 -6.76 19.20 4.84
CA THR A 502 -7.61 19.47 6.00
C THR A 502 -6.99 18.83 7.26
N PRO A 503 -6.69 19.61 8.30
CA PRO A 503 -6.19 19.05 9.56
C PRO A 503 -7.13 18.02 10.17
N HIS A 504 -6.56 16.98 10.78
CA HIS A 504 -7.29 15.92 11.49
C HIS A 504 -8.25 15.09 10.62
N GLU A 505 -8.07 15.07 9.30
CA GLU A 505 -8.82 14.22 8.38
C GLU A 505 -7.96 13.11 7.77
N PHE A 506 -8.56 11.95 7.53
CA PHE A 506 -7.95 10.88 6.75
C PHE A 506 -8.97 10.17 5.86
N GLY A 507 -8.49 9.54 4.78
CA GLY A 507 -9.30 8.76 3.86
C GLY A 507 -9.18 7.26 4.12
N VAL A 508 -10.27 6.51 3.88
CA VAL A 508 -10.24 5.04 3.77
C VAL A 508 -10.69 4.67 2.38
N VAL A 509 -9.80 4.08 1.60
CA VAL A 509 -9.99 3.82 0.18
C VAL A 509 -10.15 2.32 -0.02
N ILE A 510 -11.22 1.92 -0.73
CA ILE A 510 -11.55 0.51 -0.93
C ILE A 510 -11.61 0.20 -2.42
N HIS A 511 -10.76 -0.71 -2.88
CA HIS A 511 -10.76 -1.22 -4.24
C HIS A 511 -11.14 -2.70 -4.26
N PHE A 512 -12.20 -3.04 -4.99
CA PHE A 512 -12.57 -4.41 -5.30
C PHE A 512 -11.85 -4.87 -6.58
N SER A 513 -11.70 -6.18 -6.74
CA SER A 513 -11.02 -6.79 -7.88
C SER A 513 -11.93 -7.80 -8.57
N SER A 514 -11.91 -7.85 -9.91
CA SER A 514 -12.62 -8.88 -10.67
C SER A 514 -11.97 -10.26 -10.57
N GLN A 515 -10.70 -10.36 -10.16
CA GLN A 515 -10.07 -11.64 -9.78
C GLN A 515 -10.68 -12.24 -8.51
N ARG A 516 -11.34 -11.40 -7.69
CA ARG A 516 -12.03 -11.78 -6.45
C ARG A 516 -13.48 -11.32 -6.53
N PRO A 517 -14.33 -11.99 -7.33
CA PRO A 517 -15.66 -11.50 -7.66
C PRO A 517 -16.53 -11.23 -6.42
N THR A 518 -17.13 -10.04 -6.37
CA THR A 518 -18.05 -9.62 -5.32
C THR A 518 -19.35 -9.10 -5.93
N THR A 519 -20.50 -9.48 -5.36
CA THR A 519 -21.80 -8.90 -5.73
C THR A 519 -21.94 -7.46 -5.21
N GLN A 520 -22.93 -6.70 -5.68
CA GLN A 520 -23.22 -5.37 -5.11
C GLN A 520 -23.63 -5.45 -3.63
N HIS A 521 -24.31 -6.53 -3.23
CA HIS A 521 -24.66 -6.77 -1.83
C HIS A 521 -23.40 -7.03 -0.98
N ASP A 522 -22.51 -7.93 -1.42
CA ASP A 522 -21.22 -8.18 -0.75
C ASP A 522 -20.44 -6.87 -0.53
N ARG A 523 -20.35 -6.03 -1.57
CA ARG A 523 -19.61 -4.76 -1.51
C ARG A 523 -20.20 -3.80 -0.47
N ARG A 524 -21.52 -3.62 -0.44
CA ARG A 524 -22.19 -2.77 0.56
C ARG A 524 -21.94 -3.25 1.99
N GLN A 525 -21.97 -4.57 2.20
CA GLN A 525 -21.75 -5.15 3.52
C GLN A 525 -20.29 -5.03 3.98
N ILE A 526 -19.34 -5.29 3.08
CA ILE A 526 -17.92 -5.10 3.35
C ILE A 526 -17.63 -3.62 3.70
N GLN A 527 -18.23 -2.69 2.96
CA GLN A 527 -18.13 -1.25 3.23
C GLN A 527 -18.71 -0.88 4.61
N GLN A 528 -19.89 -1.41 4.95
CA GLN A 528 -20.49 -1.19 6.26
C GLN A 528 -19.59 -1.70 7.39
N ASN A 529 -19.09 -2.94 7.27
CA ASN A 529 -18.18 -3.52 8.25
C ASN A 529 -16.90 -2.67 8.42
N ILE A 530 -16.29 -2.22 7.32
CA ILE A 530 -15.11 -1.34 7.37
C ILE A 530 -15.46 -0.01 8.04
N SER A 531 -16.63 0.55 7.75
CA SER A 531 -17.09 1.80 8.38
C SER A 531 -17.23 1.65 9.89
N ASP A 532 -17.83 0.55 10.35
CA ASP A 532 -18.02 0.26 11.76
C ASP A 532 -16.68 0.11 12.48
N ILE A 533 -15.72 -0.61 11.87
CA ILE A 533 -14.35 -0.73 12.39
C ILE A 533 -13.69 0.64 12.50
N VAL A 534 -13.72 1.45 11.44
CA VAL A 534 -13.06 2.76 11.45
C VAL A 534 -13.70 3.67 12.51
N ASN A 535 -15.02 3.65 12.66
CA ASN A 535 -15.69 4.43 13.70
C ASN A 535 -15.27 4.01 15.12
N GLN A 536 -15.04 2.73 15.36
CA GLN A 536 -14.64 2.20 16.66
C GLN A 536 -13.13 2.37 16.92
N GLU A 537 -12.28 2.18 15.93
CA GLU A 537 -10.84 2.00 16.09
C GLU A 537 -9.99 3.20 15.65
N LYS A 538 -10.57 4.21 14.99
CA LYS A 538 -9.84 5.41 14.55
C LYS A 538 -9.24 6.21 15.71
N PRO A 539 -8.20 7.02 15.44
CA PRO A 539 -7.71 7.99 16.42
C PRO A 539 -8.82 8.91 16.96
N ALA A 540 -8.68 9.33 18.20
CA ALA A 540 -9.57 10.33 18.79
C ALA A 540 -9.47 11.66 18.02
N HIS A 541 -10.57 12.41 17.96
CA HIS A 541 -10.63 13.74 17.33
C HIS A 541 -10.26 13.81 15.84
N THR A 542 -10.22 12.69 15.12
CA THR A 542 -10.08 12.69 13.66
C THR A 542 -11.42 12.51 12.97
N ASN A 543 -11.64 13.25 11.90
CA ASN A 543 -12.70 12.96 10.93
C ASN A 543 -12.16 12.00 9.87
N TRP A 544 -13.04 11.21 9.29
CA TRP A 544 -12.65 10.29 8.23
C TRP A 544 -13.69 10.27 7.12
N THR A 545 -13.27 9.85 5.93
CA THR A 545 -14.18 9.65 4.80
C THR A 545 -13.86 8.33 4.12
N MET A 546 -14.91 7.55 3.85
CA MET A 546 -14.77 6.38 2.98
C MET A 546 -14.85 6.82 1.53
N PHE A 547 -13.85 6.42 0.72
CA PHE A 547 -13.94 6.53 -0.72
C PHE A 547 -14.38 5.21 -1.33
N ASN A 548 -15.63 5.24 -1.77
CA ASN A 548 -16.22 4.30 -2.69
C ASN A 548 -17.26 5.07 -3.52
N THR A 549 -17.27 4.90 -4.84
CA THR A 549 -18.38 5.32 -5.68
C THR A 549 -19.17 4.07 -5.96
N THR A 550 -20.25 3.94 -5.23
CA THR A 550 -21.42 3.16 -5.59
C THR A 550 -21.69 3.26 -7.09
N VAL A 551 -21.75 2.09 -7.73
CA VAL A 551 -22.65 1.84 -8.87
C VAL A 551 -23.96 1.35 -8.28
#